data_AF-A0A135STB6-F1
#
_entry.id   AF-A0A135STB6-F1
#
_cell.length_a   1.000
_cell.length_b   1.000
_cell.length_c   1.000
_cell.angle_alpha   90.00
_cell.angle_beta   90.00
_cell.angle_gamma   90.00
#
_symmetry.space_group_name_H-M   'P 1'
#
loop_
_entity.id
_entity.type
_entity.pdbx_description
1 polymer ?
#
loop_
_entity_poly.entity_id
_entity_poly.type
_entity_poly.pdbx_seq_one_letter_code
_entity_poly.pdbx_strand_id
1 'polypeptide(L)'
;MAGSQNLDPNFGSLGTREEDWLNVDGDLDTEEGAEAMRRAEVALHATIERSIFQRDAQPAHGDIPRALYIKAHNQQEHLTDDERRLLLSRGDIVGRALARPHSLSIDEMHQVLLWPPPDTVRANIERATGGQLSTPIELYAKGKNALDRGQFSGMLNHDEVALLARHFHTRDDATFSEVAISQALGQPGIAQAAELLSSILGLDFAVFHAALVCEVGQYQPMQQMTPACSSLGAIQSFAILEPAPHQVQGHSGQRQQPGDFINAMTALHEQNQLGNLTDEEVAARKSEYLATIRASSQIPSLFSTIGSPLPWPARAPPSRTDRLGSGPWPTTATPCTPITLFAGSAGISSCEVEPGWSALPEEQKAAYRTRSETLRRDIWAQHEAAPAERPAPYATLYPPQRQQSASSLAGLASHGERLPGVPVRPGIITGLSVFRDEQNIEWQKVLRQWEALPEEERQTYEARAVTANAAARAAFDEGRVS
;
A
#
# COMPACT_ATOMS: atom_id res chain seq x y z
N MET A 1 26.03 47.42 7.59
CA MET A 1 25.54 46.61 8.71
C MET A 1 24.20 46.01 8.29
N ALA A 2 24.19 44.75 7.87
CA ALA A 2 22.99 43.98 7.62
C ALA A 2 23.19 42.64 8.35
N GLY A 3 22.31 42.33 9.29
CA GLY A 3 22.43 41.18 10.17
C GLY A 3 22.02 39.90 9.46
N SER A 4 22.94 38.93 9.42
CA SER A 4 22.62 37.54 9.10
C SER A 4 21.75 36.97 10.21
N GLN A 5 20.49 36.65 9.88
CA GLN A 5 19.66 35.81 10.73
C GLN A 5 20.21 34.38 10.67
N ASN A 6 20.80 33.93 11.78
CA ASN A 6 21.14 32.54 12.02
C ASN A 6 19.84 31.73 12.00
N LEU A 7 19.72 30.80 11.06
CA LEU A 7 18.77 29.70 11.15
C LEU A 7 19.26 28.75 12.25
N ASP A 8 18.40 28.48 13.23
CA ASP A 8 18.70 27.62 14.37
C ASP A 8 19.16 26.21 13.93
N PRO A 9 20.25 25.66 14.49
CA PRO A 9 20.80 24.35 14.13
C PRO A 9 20.00 23.16 14.69
N ASN A 10 18.77 23.35 15.15
CA ASN A 10 18.07 22.39 16.01
C ASN A 10 17.20 21.36 15.24
N PHE A 11 17.19 21.37 13.91
CA PHE A 11 16.41 20.42 13.11
C PHE A 11 16.93 18.97 13.15
N GLY A 12 18.17 18.75 13.59
CA GLY A 12 18.76 17.40 13.66
C GLY A 12 18.15 16.48 14.73
N SER A 13 17.42 17.02 15.71
CA SER A 13 16.88 16.26 16.86
C SER A 13 15.41 15.88 16.74
N LEU A 14 14.65 16.47 15.81
CA LEU A 14 13.21 16.25 15.68
C LEU A 14 12.90 14.80 15.23
N GLY A 15 11.94 14.15 15.89
CA GLY A 15 11.49 12.79 15.60
C GLY A 15 12.30 11.67 16.26
N THR A 16 13.12 11.99 17.26
CA THR A 16 13.87 10.99 18.05
C THR A 16 13.47 10.91 19.52
N ARG A 17 12.76 11.93 20.02
CA ARG A 17 12.41 12.07 21.44
C ARG A 17 10.94 11.73 21.65
N GLU A 18 10.60 11.16 22.81
CA GLU A 18 9.22 10.77 23.16
C GLU A 18 8.27 11.98 23.14
N GLU A 19 8.78 13.15 23.53
CA GLU A 19 8.10 14.45 23.53
C GLU A 19 7.75 15.03 22.15
N ASP A 20 8.29 14.45 21.06
CA ASP A 20 7.96 14.82 19.67
C ASP A 20 6.69 14.13 19.17
N TRP A 21 6.18 13.13 19.90
CA TRP A 21 4.99 12.37 19.55
C TRP A 21 3.79 12.81 20.40
N LEU A 22 2.58 12.69 19.85
CA LEU A 22 1.35 13.12 20.52
C LEU A 22 1.16 12.39 21.85
N ASN A 23 0.98 13.15 22.95
CA ASN A 23 0.31 12.64 24.14
C ASN A 23 -1.15 12.38 23.78
N VAL A 24 -1.56 11.11 23.85
CA VAL A 24 -2.85 10.61 23.33
C VAL A 24 -4.06 11.19 24.06
N ASP A 25 -3.87 11.75 25.25
CA ASP A 25 -4.92 12.28 26.13
C ASP A 25 -5.05 13.82 26.08
N GLY A 26 -4.27 14.51 25.24
CA GLY A 26 -4.37 15.96 25.07
C GLY A 26 -5.61 16.35 24.27
N ASP A 27 -6.39 17.31 24.77
CA ASP A 27 -7.53 17.88 24.05
C ASP A 27 -7.03 18.55 22.75
N LEU A 28 -7.38 17.93 21.61
CA LEU A 28 -6.97 18.36 20.27
C LEU A 28 -7.57 19.70 19.86
N ASP A 29 -8.62 20.16 20.56
CA ASP A 29 -9.27 21.45 20.31
C ASP A 29 -8.53 22.62 21.00
N THR A 30 -7.49 22.33 21.78
CA THR A 30 -6.65 23.36 22.40
C THR A 30 -5.51 23.80 21.47
N GLU A 31 -5.02 25.02 21.68
CA GLU A 31 -3.84 25.54 20.96
C GLU A 31 -2.61 24.64 21.17
N GLU A 32 -2.48 24.05 22.37
CA GLU A 32 -1.45 23.08 22.72
C GLU A 32 -1.59 21.76 21.93
N GLY A 33 -2.82 21.26 21.75
CA GLY A 33 -3.13 20.10 20.92
C GLY A 33 -2.80 20.32 19.43
N ALA A 34 -3.15 21.48 18.89
CA ALA A 34 -2.83 21.86 17.51
C ALA A 34 -1.31 22.01 17.27
N GLU A 35 -0.56 22.51 18.25
CA GLU A 35 0.89 22.58 18.18
C GLU A 35 1.56 21.21 18.35
N ALA A 36 1.02 20.33 19.20
CA ALA A 36 1.48 18.95 19.31
C ALA A 36 1.28 18.15 18.01
N MET A 37 0.15 18.36 17.31
CA MET A 37 -0.10 17.74 16.00
C MET A 37 0.91 18.22 14.94
N ARG A 38 1.21 19.53 14.90
CA ARG A 38 2.24 20.08 14.01
C ARG A 38 3.63 19.49 14.30
N ARG A 39 4.00 19.32 15.56
CA ARG A 39 5.27 18.68 15.95
C ARG A 39 5.32 17.21 15.51
N ALA A 40 4.24 16.46 15.69
CA ALA A 40 4.14 15.06 15.29
C ALA A 40 4.22 14.87 13.76
N GLU A 41 3.60 15.74 12.97
CA GLU A 41 3.72 15.72 11.50
C GLU A 41 5.17 15.99 11.05
N VAL A 42 5.83 16.99 11.65
CA VAL A 42 7.24 17.30 11.36
C VAL A 42 8.15 16.13 11.76
N ALA A 43 7.90 15.50 12.91
CA ALA A 43 8.63 14.32 13.38
C ALA A 43 8.45 13.12 12.44
N LEU A 44 7.23 12.87 11.96
CA LEU A 44 6.93 11.82 10.98
C LEU A 44 7.68 12.08 9.66
N HIS A 45 7.64 13.32 9.15
CA HIS A 45 8.39 13.69 7.95
C HIS A 45 9.90 13.50 8.11
N ALA A 46 10.47 13.98 9.21
CA ALA A 46 11.88 13.81 9.51
C ALA A 46 12.27 12.31 9.61
N THR A 47 11.37 11.48 10.13
CA THR A 47 11.57 10.02 10.21
C THR A 47 11.55 9.36 8.82
N ILE A 48 10.61 9.76 7.96
CA ILE A 48 10.54 9.28 6.57
C ILE A 48 11.79 9.70 5.80
N GLU A 49 12.15 10.99 5.83
CA GLU A 49 13.34 11.50 5.15
C GLU A 49 14.60 10.79 5.67
N ARG A 50 14.75 10.61 6.99
CA ARG A 50 15.88 9.86 7.56
C ARG A 50 15.90 8.39 7.14
N SER A 51 14.75 7.74 6.99
CA SER A 51 14.66 6.35 6.51
C SER A 51 15.09 6.22 5.05
N ILE A 52 14.71 7.18 4.21
CA ILE A 52 15.17 7.29 2.81
C ILE A 52 16.69 7.50 2.78
N PHE A 53 17.19 8.53 3.49
CA PHE A 53 18.62 8.82 3.57
C PHE A 53 19.43 7.66 4.16
N GLN A 54 18.93 6.94 5.16
CA GLN A 54 19.63 5.77 5.72
C GLN A 54 19.65 4.58 4.75
N ARG A 55 18.62 4.39 3.93
CA ARG A 55 18.64 3.40 2.84
C ARG A 55 19.66 3.78 1.78
N ASP A 56 19.77 5.07 1.47
CA ASP A 56 20.73 5.58 0.50
C ASP A 56 22.17 5.61 1.05
N ALA A 57 22.34 5.70 2.38
CA ALA A 57 23.63 5.80 3.06
C ALA A 57 24.14 4.47 3.67
N GLN A 58 23.39 3.37 3.61
CA GLN A 58 23.91 2.08 4.06
C GLN A 58 25.08 1.66 3.15
N PRO A 59 26.28 1.40 3.70
CA PRO A 59 27.44 1.04 2.90
C PRO A 59 27.17 -0.30 2.21
N ALA A 60 27.04 -0.24 0.89
CA ALA A 60 26.72 -1.36 0.05
C ALA A 60 27.80 -2.44 0.16
N HIS A 61 27.38 -3.69 0.32
CA HIS A 61 28.17 -4.81 -0.18
C HIS A 61 28.27 -4.65 -1.71
N GLY A 62 29.34 -4.02 -2.20
CA GLY A 62 29.66 -3.85 -3.62
C GLY A 62 28.84 -2.74 -4.30
N ASP A 63 29.50 -1.61 -4.57
CA ASP A 63 28.92 -0.37 -5.12
C ASP A 63 28.40 -0.51 -6.57
N ILE A 64 27.25 -1.15 -6.76
CA ILE A 64 26.52 -1.08 -8.03
C ILE A 64 25.42 -0.04 -7.91
N PRO A 65 25.52 1.11 -8.61
CA PRO A 65 24.51 2.16 -8.55
C PRO A 65 23.13 1.64 -8.98
N ARG A 66 22.07 2.06 -8.28
CA ARG A 66 20.68 1.66 -8.63
C ARG A 66 20.33 1.97 -10.08
N ALA A 67 20.81 3.10 -10.61
CA ALA A 67 20.64 3.49 -12.00
C ALA A 67 21.16 2.43 -12.99
N LEU A 68 22.22 1.70 -12.63
CA LEU A 68 22.77 0.64 -13.48
C LEU A 68 21.86 -0.59 -13.52
N TYR A 69 21.19 -0.96 -12.42
CA TYR A 69 20.18 -2.03 -12.44
C TYR A 69 19.00 -1.67 -13.36
N ILE A 70 18.54 -0.43 -13.28
CA ILE A 70 17.45 0.09 -14.13
C ILE A 70 17.89 0.10 -15.60
N LYS A 71 19.11 0.56 -15.89
CA LYS A 71 19.68 0.54 -17.24
C LYS A 71 19.81 -0.89 -17.78
N ALA A 72 20.27 -1.83 -16.95
CA ALA A 72 20.41 -3.22 -17.35
C ALA A 72 19.07 -3.89 -17.72
N HIS A 73 18.01 -3.54 -17.01
CA HIS A 73 16.65 -3.96 -17.33
C HIS A 73 16.13 -3.33 -18.64
N ASN A 74 16.22 -2.00 -18.77
CA ASN A 74 15.58 -1.28 -19.89
C ASN A 74 16.40 -1.25 -21.19
N GLN A 75 17.72 -1.38 -21.09
CA GLN A 75 18.66 -1.07 -22.17
C GLN A 75 19.82 -2.07 -22.21
N GLN A 76 19.50 -3.36 -22.15
CA GLN A 76 20.47 -4.44 -22.07
C GLN A 76 21.54 -4.39 -23.18
N GLU A 77 21.17 -4.03 -24.41
CA GLU A 77 22.10 -3.91 -25.54
C GLU A 77 23.06 -2.71 -25.44
N HIS A 78 22.72 -1.69 -24.64
CA HIS A 78 23.51 -0.46 -24.47
C HIS A 78 24.42 -0.49 -23.23
N LEU A 79 24.53 -1.62 -22.53
CA LEU A 79 25.49 -1.79 -21.44
C LEU A 79 26.91 -1.89 -21.99
N THR A 80 27.80 -1.04 -21.50
CA THR A 80 29.25 -1.08 -21.76
C THR A 80 29.91 -2.28 -21.08
N ASP A 81 31.12 -2.64 -21.52
CA ASP A 81 31.87 -3.75 -20.90
C ASP A 81 32.27 -3.49 -19.45
N ASP A 82 32.49 -2.24 -19.07
CA ASP A 82 32.75 -1.84 -17.68
C ASP A 82 31.49 -2.01 -16.81
N GLU A 83 30.33 -1.58 -17.31
CA GLU A 83 29.04 -1.77 -16.64
C GLU A 83 28.69 -3.24 -16.47
N ARG A 84 28.91 -4.07 -17.50
CA ARG A 84 28.74 -5.52 -17.41
C ARG A 84 29.69 -6.13 -16.39
N ARG A 85 30.97 -5.73 -16.37
CA ARG A 85 31.93 -6.18 -15.35
C ARG A 85 31.53 -5.77 -13.95
N LEU A 86 30.98 -4.56 -13.77
CA LEU A 86 30.49 -4.07 -12.48
C LEU A 86 29.29 -4.90 -12.00
N LEU A 87 28.32 -5.19 -12.87
CA LEU A 87 27.20 -6.09 -12.55
C LEU A 87 27.68 -7.51 -12.19
N LEU A 88 28.66 -8.05 -12.93
CA LEU A 88 29.28 -9.35 -12.63
C LEU A 88 30.05 -9.35 -11.31
N SER A 89 30.61 -8.20 -10.89
CA SER A 89 31.36 -8.09 -9.64
C SER A 89 30.52 -8.34 -8.40
N ARG A 90 29.19 -8.28 -8.52
CA ARG A 90 28.22 -8.71 -7.50
C ARG A 90 28.42 -10.18 -7.08
N GLY A 91 28.89 -11.03 -7.99
CA GLY A 91 29.26 -12.41 -7.69
C GLY A 91 28.10 -13.40 -7.53
N ASP A 92 26.86 -13.01 -7.81
CA ASP A 92 25.67 -13.87 -7.71
C ASP A 92 24.96 -14.08 -9.07
N ILE A 93 23.88 -14.87 -9.06
CA ILE A 93 23.04 -15.12 -10.24
C ILE A 93 22.34 -13.85 -10.73
N VAL A 94 22.05 -12.90 -9.85
CA VAL A 94 21.32 -11.65 -10.16
C VAL A 94 22.22 -10.74 -10.99
N GLY A 95 23.48 -10.56 -10.57
CA GLY A 95 24.48 -9.80 -11.32
C GLY A 95 24.73 -10.41 -12.70
N ARG A 96 24.78 -11.74 -12.80
CA ARG A 96 24.89 -12.45 -14.09
C ARG A 96 23.65 -12.27 -14.97
N ALA A 97 22.45 -12.36 -14.40
CA ALA A 97 21.20 -12.15 -15.12
C ALA A 97 21.12 -10.76 -15.73
N LEU A 98 21.50 -9.73 -14.96
CA LEU A 98 21.51 -8.35 -15.42
C LEU A 98 22.66 -8.04 -16.39
N ALA A 99 23.81 -8.70 -16.25
CA ALA A 99 24.95 -8.46 -17.14
C ALA A 99 24.85 -9.22 -18.47
N ARG A 100 24.35 -10.46 -18.44
CA ARG A 100 24.34 -11.40 -19.58
C ARG A 100 23.19 -12.41 -19.42
N PRO A 101 21.92 -12.01 -19.64
CA PRO A 101 20.76 -12.87 -19.34
C PRO A 101 20.77 -14.18 -20.14
N HIS A 102 21.21 -14.13 -21.40
CA HIS A 102 21.33 -15.29 -22.29
C HIS A 102 22.40 -16.31 -21.87
N SER A 103 23.24 -16.01 -20.88
CA SER A 103 24.26 -16.92 -20.39
C SER A 103 23.79 -17.81 -19.22
N LEU A 104 22.59 -17.55 -18.69
CA LEU A 104 22.03 -18.32 -17.59
C LEU A 104 21.60 -19.72 -18.04
N SER A 105 21.79 -20.71 -17.17
CA SER A 105 21.13 -22.00 -17.31
C SER A 105 19.62 -21.91 -16.98
N ILE A 106 18.85 -22.94 -17.35
CA ILE A 106 17.42 -23.00 -17.01
C ILE A 106 17.21 -22.99 -15.49
N ASP A 107 18.03 -23.72 -14.74
CA ASP A 107 17.97 -23.71 -13.27
C ASP A 107 18.28 -22.33 -12.68
N GLU A 108 19.27 -21.62 -13.24
CA GLU A 108 19.63 -20.28 -12.80
C GLU A 108 18.49 -19.28 -13.11
N MET A 109 17.83 -19.38 -14.27
CA MET A 109 16.66 -18.57 -14.58
C MET A 109 15.53 -18.79 -13.57
N HIS A 110 15.25 -20.05 -13.22
CA HIS A 110 14.23 -20.39 -12.23
C HIS A 110 14.56 -19.78 -10.86
N GLN A 111 15.82 -19.83 -10.44
CA GLN A 111 16.24 -19.19 -9.18
C GLN A 111 16.03 -17.67 -9.19
N VAL A 112 16.36 -16.98 -10.29
CA VAL A 112 16.15 -15.52 -10.40
C VAL A 112 14.66 -15.16 -10.43
N LEU A 113 13.83 -15.97 -11.08
CA LEU A 113 12.38 -15.79 -11.15
C LEU A 113 11.66 -16.23 -9.86
N LEU A 114 12.41 -16.71 -8.86
CA LEU A 114 11.88 -17.26 -7.62
C LEU A 114 10.89 -18.40 -7.88
N TRP A 115 11.20 -19.25 -8.86
CA TRP A 115 10.46 -20.46 -9.19
C TRP A 115 11.12 -21.70 -8.58
N PRO A 116 10.36 -22.77 -8.32
CA PRO A 116 10.94 -24.07 -8.01
C PRO A 116 11.86 -24.59 -9.13
N PRO A 117 12.64 -25.65 -8.89
CA PRO A 117 13.43 -26.31 -9.93
C PRO A 117 12.58 -26.69 -11.16
N PRO A 118 13.17 -26.71 -12.38
CA PRO A 118 12.42 -26.88 -13.62
C PRO A 118 11.54 -28.12 -13.68
N ASP A 119 12.03 -29.26 -13.18
CA ASP A 119 11.25 -30.50 -13.15
C ASP A 119 10.07 -30.43 -12.16
N THR A 120 10.25 -29.74 -11.03
CA THR A 120 9.17 -29.48 -10.07
C THR A 120 8.11 -28.57 -10.67
N VAL A 121 8.51 -27.50 -11.36
CA VAL A 121 7.59 -26.60 -12.06
C VAL A 121 6.80 -27.35 -13.13
N ARG A 122 7.47 -28.16 -13.97
CA ARG A 122 6.81 -29.00 -14.97
C ARG A 122 5.76 -29.91 -14.32
N ALA A 123 6.15 -30.65 -13.29
CA ALA A 123 5.25 -31.58 -12.60
C ALA A 123 4.05 -30.86 -11.96
N ASN A 124 4.26 -29.64 -11.42
CA ASN A 124 3.18 -28.84 -10.85
C ASN A 124 2.21 -28.33 -11.91
N ILE A 125 2.71 -27.89 -13.07
CA ILE A 125 1.88 -27.44 -14.21
C ILE A 125 1.10 -28.62 -14.80
N GLU A 126 1.76 -29.76 -15.04
CA GLU A 126 1.08 -30.96 -15.54
C GLU A 126 -0.02 -31.42 -14.57
N ARG A 127 0.23 -31.37 -13.26
CA ARG A 127 -0.79 -31.69 -12.25
C ARG A 127 -1.97 -30.73 -12.30
N ALA A 128 -1.72 -29.42 -12.30
CA ALA A 128 -2.76 -28.38 -12.29
C ALA A 128 -3.59 -28.35 -13.60
N THR A 129 -2.99 -28.76 -14.72
CA THR A 129 -3.61 -28.70 -16.06
C THR A 129 -4.13 -30.06 -16.53
N GLY A 130 -4.00 -31.12 -15.72
CA GLY A 130 -4.34 -32.49 -16.13
C GLY A 130 -3.46 -33.01 -17.29
N GLY A 131 -2.21 -32.54 -17.37
CA GLY A 131 -1.23 -32.90 -18.39
C GLY A 131 -1.40 -32.18 -19.72
N GLN A 132 -2.28 -31.18 -19.81
CA GLN A 132 -2.50 -30.43 -21.05
C GLN A 132 -1.34 -29.48 -21.38
N LEU A 133 -0.73 -28.88 -20.35
CA LEU A 133 0.44 -28.01 -20.48
C LEU A 133 1.57 -28.57 -19.62
N SER A 134 2.80 -28.21 -19.97
CA SER A 134 3.99 -28.69 -19.26
C SER A 134 5.02 -27.59 -18.97
N THR A 135 4.84 -26.39 -19.56
CA THR A 135 5.80 -25.29 -19.43
C THR A 135 5.16 -24.02 -18.86
N PRO A 136 5.94 -23.16 -18.16
CA PRO A 136 5.48 -21.85 -17.71
C PRO A 136 4.95 -20.97 -18.84
N ILE A 137 5.64 -20.96 -19.99
CA ILE A 137 5.29 -20.12 -21.15
C ILE A 137 3.90 -20.50 -21.68
N GLU A 138 3.58 -21.79 -21.78
CA GLU A 138 2.26 -22.27 -22.17
C GLU A 138 1.16 -21.80 -21.21
N LEU A 139 1.40 -21.91 -19.89
CA LEU A 139 0.42 -21.48 -18.89
C LEU A 139 0.23 -19.95 -18.91
N TYR A 140 1.30 -19.17 -19.06
CA TYR A 140 1.21 -17.72 -19.23
C TYR A 140 0.49 -17.33 -20.53
N ALA A 141 0.73 -18.04 -21.64
CA ALA A 141 0.04 -17.80 -22.90
C ALA A 141 -1.47 -18.09 -22.79
N LYS A 142 -1.84 -19.17 -22.07
CA LYS A 142 -3.25 -19.45 -21.72
C LYS A 142 -3.84 -18.34 -20.86
N GLY A 143 -3.12 -17.92 -19.81
CA GLY A 143 -3.49 -16.79 -18.95
C GLY A 143 -3.70 -15.49 -19.72
N LYS A 144 -2.79 -15.16 -20.63
CA LYS A 144 -2.87 -13.97 -21.48
C LYS A 144 -4.07 -14.02 -22.41
N ASN A 145 -4.29 -15.15 -23.08
CA ASN A 145 -5.46 -15.36 -23.93
C ASN A 145 -6.77 -15.20 -23.14
N ALA A 146 -6.82 -15.73 -21.91
CA ALA A 146 -7.96 -15.58 -21.03
C ALA A 146 -8.19 -14.12 -20.58
N LEU A 147 -7.11 -13.40 -20.28
CA LEU A 147 -7.14 -11.98 -19.93
C LEU A 147 -7.61 -11.12 -21.12
N ASP A 148 -7.06 -11.37 -22.31
CA ASP A 148 -7.42 -10.70 -23.56
C ASP A 148 -8.89 -10.95 -23.93
N ARG A 149 -9.51 -12.04 -23.46
CA ARG A 149 -10.95 -12.30 -23.65
C ARG A 149 -11.83 -11.82 -22.51
N GLY A 150 -11.27 -11.27 -21.43
CA GLY A 150 -12.02 -10.91 -20.23
C GLY A 150 -12.61 -12.14 -19.50
N GLN A 151 -12.06 -13.32 -19.71
CA GLN A 151 -12.57 -14.60 -19.21
C GLN A 151 -11.54 -15.35 -18.35
N PHE A 152 -10.71 -14.61 -17.59
CA PHE A 152 -9.61 -15.17 -16.80
C PHE A 152 -10.06 -16.34 -15.91
N SER A 153 -11.06 -16.12 -15.05
CA SER A 153 -11.61 -17.15 -14.15
C SER A 153 -12.45 -18.23 -14.84
N GLY A 154 -12.85 -18.01 -16.11
CA GLY A 154 -13.64 -18.97 -16.88
C GLY A 154 -12.78 -19.93 -17.70
N MET A 155 -11.59 -19.48 -18.13
CA MET A 155 -10.66 -20.27 -18.95
C MET A 155 -9.55 -20.92 -18.15
N LEU A 156 -9.18 -20.36 -16.99
CA LEU A 156 -8.23 -20.97 -16.07
C LEU A 156 -8.98 -21.64 -14.92
N ASN A 157 -8.55 -22.84 -14.56
CA ASN A 157 -9.08 -23.51 -13.37
C ASN A 157 -8.43 -22.93 -12.08
N HIS A 158 -8.98 -23.29 -10.92
CA HIS A 158 -8.49 -22.78 -9.62
C HIS A 158 -7.01 -23.10 -9.39
N ASP A 159 -6.58 -24.33 -9.69
CA ASP A 159 -5.20 -24.76 -9.47
C ASP A 159 -4.22 -24.01 -10.39
N GLU A 160 -4.61 -23.73 -11.63
CA GLU A 160 -3.84 -22.92 -12.58
C GLU A 160 -3.67 -21.47 -12.10
N VAL A 161 -4.74 -20.86 -11.57
CA VAL A 161 -4.70 -19.51 -10.99
C VAL A 161 -3.81 -19.48 -9.75
N ALA A 162 -3.99 -20.41 -8.81
CA ALA A 162 -3.20 -20.50 -7.60
C ALA A 162 -1.70 -20.71 -7.92
N LEU A 163 -1.41 -21.53 -8.93
CA LEU A 163 -0.03 -21.81 -9.36
C LEU A 163 0.63 -20.56 -9.95
N LEU A 164 -0.08 -19.79 -10.78
CA LEU A 164 0.42 -18.51 -11.31
C LEU A 164 0.65 -17.48 -10.18
N ALA A 165 -0.31 -17.34 -9.26
CA ALA A 165 -0.22 -16.41 -8.14
C ALA A 165 0.94 -16.71 -7.17
N ARG A 166 1.33 -17.99 -7.06
CA ARG A 166 2.38 -18.47 -6.13
C ARG A 166 3.72 -18.78 -6.80
N HIS A 167 4.00 -18.16 -7.96
CA HIS A 167 5.28 -18.36 -8.66
C HIS A 167 5.59 -19.86 -8.92
N PHE A 168 4.58 -20.63 -9.31
CA PHE A 168 4.66 -22.08 -9.57
C PHE A 168 4.92 -23.00 -8.36
N HIS A 169 4.85 -22.47 -7.14
CA HIS A 169 4.83 -23.29 -5.94
C HIS A 169 3.43 -23.85 -5.68
N THR A 170 3.35 -25.10 -5.26
CA THR A 170 2.08 -25.69 -4.81
C THR A 170 1.63 -25.06 -3.50
N ARG A 171 0.34 -25.21 -3.18
CA ARG A 171 -0.24 -24.72 -1.92
C ARG A 171 0.45 -25.31 -0.69
N ASP A 172 0.81 -26.59 -0.77
CA ASP A 172 1.46 -27.35 0.31
C ASP A 172 2.99 -27.27 0.26
N ASP A 173 3.57 -26.40 -0.57
CA ASP A 173 5.02 -26.26 -0.67
C ASP A 173 5.57 -25.57 0.59
N ALA A 174 6.24 -26.34 1.44
CA ALA A 174 6.86 -25.85 2.67
C ALA A 174 8.01 -24.87 2.41
N THR A 175 8.55 -24.82 1.19
CA THR A 175 9.61 -23.87 0.82
C THR A 175 9.06 -22.52 0.37
N PHE A 176 7.77 -22.43 0.04
CA PHE A 176 7.14 -21.18 -0.35
C PHE A 176 6.85 -20.30 0.87
N SER A 177 7.33 -19.06 0.81
CA SER A 177 6.97 -18.03 1.77
C SER A 177 6.78 -16.71 1.03
N GLU A 178 5.56 -16.19 1.05
CA GLU A 178 5.21 -14.90 0.44
C GLU A 178 6.05 -13.75 1.04
N VAL A 179 6.33 -13.83 2.33
CA VAL A 179 7.21 -12.90 3.04
C VAL A 179 8.65 -13.01 2.52
N ALA A 180 9.17 -14.23 2.34
CA ALA A 180 10.51 -14.44 1.81
C ALA A 180 10.64 -13.96 0.36
N ILE A 181 9.63 -14.19 -0.48
CA ILE A 181 9.58 -13.68 -1.86
C ILE A 181 9.59 -12.15 -1.87
N SER A 182 8.74 -11.53 -1.05
CA SER A 182 8.69 -10.07 -0.93
C SER A 182 10.03 -9.49 -0.46
N GLN A 183 10.69 -10.15 0.50
CA GLN A 183 12.01 -9.76 0.97
C GLN A 183 13.09 -9.94 -0.11
N ALA A 184 13.02 -11.02 -0.88
CA ALA A 184 13.94 -11.30 -1.98
C ALA A 184 13.80 -10.24 -3.09
N LEU A 185 12.56 -9.93 -3.51
CA LEU A 185 12.31 -8.88 -4.51
C LEU A 185 12.73 -7.48 -4.03
N GLY A 186 12.74 -7.25 -2.71
CA GLY A 186 13.25 -6.02 -2.10
C GLY A 186 14.77 -5.89 -2.12
N GLN A 187 15.51 -6.95 -2.43
CA GLN A 187 16.97 -6.87 -2.58
C GLN A 187 17.33 -6.12 -3.87
N PRO A 188 18.40 -5.31 -3.87
CA PRO A 188 18.81 -4.54 -5.04
C PRO A 188 18.96 -5.43 -6.28
N GLY A 189 18.40 -5.03 -7.41
CA GLY A 189 18.56 -5.73 -8.70
C GLY A 189 17.71 -7.00 -8.88
N ILE A 190 17.15 -7.60 -7.83
CA ILE A 190 16.38 -8.86 -7.98
C ILE A 190 15.11 -8.63 -8.79
N ALA A 191 14.32 -7.60 -8.45
CA ALA A 191 13.12 -7.25 -9.22
C ALA A 191 13.45 -6.96 -10.69
N GLN A 192 14.50 -6.16 -10.95
CA GLN A 192 14.95 -5.84 -12.31
C GLN A 192 15.39 -7.09 -13.09
N ALA A 193 16.06 -8.03 -12.43
CA ALA A 193 16.50 -9.27 -13.06
C ALA A 193 15.31 -10.17 -13.38
N ALA A 194 14.36 -10.31 -12.44
CA ALA A 194 13.14 -11.10 -12.64
C ALA A 194 12.26 -10.52 -13.75
N GLU A 195 12.07 -9.20 -13.80
CA GLU A 195 11.34 -8.51 -14.87
C GLU A 195 12.02 -8.67 -16.23
N LEU A 196 13.35 -8.51 -16.28
CA LEU A 196 14.14 -8.70 -17.51
C LEU A 196 13.97 -10.12 -18.07
N LEU A 197 14.13 -11.14 -17.22
CA LEU A 197 13.97 -12.53 -17.63
C LEU A 197 12.52 -12.85 -18.02
N SER A 198 11.54 -12.30 -17.30
CA SER A 198 10.12 -12.45 -17.64
C SER A 198 9.84 -11.90 -19.04
N SER A 199 10.39 -10.71 -19.35
CA SER A 199 10.28 -10.09 -20.67
C SER A 199 10.93 -10.93 -21.78
N ILE A 200 12.15 -11.44 -21.55
CA ILE A 200 12.86 -12.32 -22.50
C ILE A 200 12.07 -13.60 -22.78
N LEU A 201 11.42 -14.16 -21.75
CA LEU A 201 10.58 -15.35 -21.87
C LEU A 201 9.17 -15.06 -22.44
N GLY A 202 8.83 -13.80 -22.68
CA GLY A 202 7.52 -13.38 -23.17
C GLY A 202 6.39 -13.55 -22.14
N LEU A 203 6.74 -13.54 -20.85
CA LEU A 203 5.79 -13.66 -19.75
C LEU A 203 5.14 -12.29 -19.49
N ASP A 204 3.82 -12.26 -19.52
CA ASP A 204 3.06 -11.04 -19.31
C ASP A 204 2.76 -10.83 -17.83
N PHE A 205 3.32 -9.76 -17.23
CA PHE A 205 3.14 -9.46 -15.81
C PHE A 205 1.67 -9.20 -15.44
N ALA A 206 0.83 -8.79 -16.42
CA ALA A 206 -0.61 -8.62 -16.20
C ALA A 206 -1.30 -9.95 -15.87
N VAL A 207 -0.80 -11.08 -16.41
CA VAL A 207 -1.32 -12.42 -16.10
C VAL A 207 -1.04 -12.79 -14.65
N PHE A 208 0.18 -12.53 -14.17
CA PHE A 208 0.54 -12.75 -12.77
C PHE A 208 -0.34 -11.91 -11.83
N HIS A 209 -0.50 -10.61 -12.12
CA HIS A 209 -1.32 -9.73 -11.30
C HIS A 209 -2.80 -10.14 -11.30
N ALA A 210 -3.35 -10.53 -12.46
CA ALA A 210 -4.70 -11.06 -12.55
C ALA A 210 -4.87 -12.33 -11.71
N ALA A 211 -3.91 -13.25 -11.76
CA ALA A 211 -3.92 -14.45 -10.94
C ALA A 211 -3.87 -14.13 -9.44
N LEU A 212 -3.01 -13.20 -9.03
CA LEU A 212 -2.91 -12.76 -7.63
C LEU A 212 -4.22 -12.15 -7.13
N VAL A 213 -4.83 -11.25 -7.91
CA VAL A 213 -6.13 -10.64 -7.56
C VAL A 213 -7.24 -11.69 -7.48
N CYS A 214 -7.27 -12.63 -8.43
CA CYS A 214 -8.24 -13.72 -8.41
C CYS A 214 -8.06 -14.63 -7.19
N GLU A 215 -6.83 -15.00 -6.84
CA GLU A 215 -6.53 -15.85 -5.70
C GLU A 215 -6.93 -15.16 -4.39
N VAL A 216 -6.53 -13.90 -4.18
CA VAL A 216 -6.91 -13.12 -2.99
C VAL A 216 -8.43 -12.92 -2.91
N GLY A 217 -9.08 -12.65 -4.04
CA GLY A 217 -10.52 -12.46 -4.12
C GLY A 217 -11.33 -13.73 -3.83
N GLN A 218 -10.78 -14.92 -4.07
CA GLN A 218 -11.45 -16.20 -3.78
C GLN A 218 -11.44 -16.58 -2.30
N TYR A 219 -10.60 -15.96 -1.46
CA TYR A 219 -10.68 -16.14 -0.01
C TYR A 219 -11.79 -15.31 0.64
N GLN A 220 -12.42 -14.38 -0.09
CA GLN A 220 -13.47 -13.50 0.43
C GLN A 220 -14.93 -14.03 0.34
N PRO A 221 -15.37 -14.90 -0.60
CA PRO A 221 -16.80 -15.23 -0.71
C PRO A 221 -17.28 -16.26 0.32
N MET A 222 -16.38 -17.01 0.98
CA MET A 222 -16.78 -18.12 1.84
C MET A 222 -17.15 -17.72 3.27
N GLN A 223 -16.98 -16.45 3.66
CA GLN A 223 -17.42 -15.95 4.98
C GLN A 223 -18.83 -15.34 4.99
N GLN A 224 -19.55 -15.34 3.86
CA GLN A 224 -20.91 -14.83 3.78
C GLN A 224 -21.90 -15.89 3.26
N MET A 225 -22.37 -16.78 4.15
CA MET A 225 -23.70 -17.46 4.19
C MET A 225 -23.64 -18.47 5.37
N THR A 226 -24.56 -18.64 6.34
CA THR A 226 -26.02 -18.39 6.48
C THR A 226 -26.41 -18.49 7.99
N PRO A 227 -27.60 -18.04 8.49
CA PRO A 227 -28.90 -18.64 8.13
C PRO A 227 -30.07 -17.68 7.84
N ALA A 228 -30.95 -18.25 7.02
CA ALA A 228 -32.33 -17.95 6.63
C ALA A 228 -33.13 -16.89 7.41
N CYS A 229 -33.84 -16.05 6.64
CA CYS A 229 -35.28 -15.82 6.85
C CYS A 229 -35.95 -15.31 5.57
N SER A 230 -37.03 -15.97 5.19
CA SER A 230 -37.94 -15.58 4.10
C SER A 230 -38.87 -14.46 4.55
N SER A 231 -39.03 -13.37 3.78
CA SER A 231 -40.36 -12.84 3.40
C SER A 231 -40.29 -11.59 2.50
N LEU A 232 -40.96 -11.69 1.35
CA LEU A 232 -41.71 -10.69 0.56
C LEU A 232 -41.79 -9.22 1.02
N GLY A 233 -41.67 -8.29 0.06
CA GLY A 233 -42.24 -6.94 0.15
C GLY A 233 -41.90 -6.04 -1.04
N ALA A 234 -42.91 -5.52 -1.73
CA ALA A 234 -42.88 -4.86 -3.03
C ALA A 234 -42.33 -3.41 -3.09
N ILE A 235 -41.71 -3.10 -4.24
CA ILE A 235 -41.79 -1.91 -5.13
C ILE A 235 -42.42 -0.62 -4.56
N GLN A 236 -41.67 0.50 -4.61
CA GLN A 236 -42.21 1.81 -5.05
C GLN A 236 -41.09 2.79 -5.47
N SER A 237 -41.29 3.41 -6.63
CA SER A 237 -40.41 4.37 -7.29
C SER A 237 -41.00 5.77 -7.25
N PHE A 238 -40.19 6.80 -7.05
CA PHE A 238 -40.43 8.22 -7.44
C PHE A 238 -39.07 8.94 -7.39
N ALA A 239 -38.80 10.08 -8.02
CA ALA A 239 -39.12 10.71 -9.31
C ALA A 239 -38.16 11.92 -9.37
N ILE A 240 -37.67 12.22 -10.57
CA ILE A 240 -36.60 13.20 -10.86
C ILE A 240 -37.19 14.62 -10.91
N LEU A 241 -36.46 15.62 -10.42
CA LEU A 241 -36.66 17.02 -10.81
C LEU A 241 -35.31 17.73 -11.08
N GLU A 242 -35.24 18.39 -12.23
CA GLU A 242 -34.11 19.13 -12.78
C GLU A 242 -34.14 20.65 -12.41
N PRO A 243 -33.05 21.42 -12.67
CA PRO A 243 -32.68 22.66 -11.97
C PRO A 243 -32.63 23.94 -12.85
N ALA A 244 -32.38 25.11 -12.24
CA ALA A 244 -31.79 26.33 -12.84
C ALA A 244 -31.41 27.36 -11.74
N PRO A 245 -30.67 28.49 -12.01
CA PRO A 245 -29.27 28.55 -12.44
C PRO A 245 -28.39 29.60 -11.66
N HIS A 246 -27.08 29.30 -11.59
CA HIS A 246 -25.87 30.17 -11.72
C HIS A 246 -25.56 31.32 -10.71
N GLN A 247 -24.40 31.20 -10.02
CA GLN A 247 -23.46 32.32 -9.85
C GLN A 247 -21.99 31.90 -9.54
N VAL A 248 -21.08 32.40 -10.39
CA VAL A 248 -19.65 32.78 -10.27
C VAL A 248 -18.72 32.18 -9.18
N GLN A 249 -17.89 31.24 -9.63
CA GLN A 249 -16.41 31.19 -9.62
C GLN A 249 -15.59 31.61 -8.38
N GLY A 250 -15.05 30.59 -7.69
CA GLY A 250 -13.83 30.65 -6.89
C GLY A 250 -13.10 29.29 -6.97
N HIS A 251 -11.81 29.29 -7.31
CA HIS A 251 -10.98 28.08 -7.37
C HIS A 251 -10.80 27.47 -5.96
N SER A 252 -11.10 26.19 -5.78
CA SER A 252 -10.75 25.49 -4.53
C SER A 252 -10.38 24.01 -4.72
N GLY A 253 -9.16 23.69 -4.28
CA GLY A 253 -8.92 22.70 -3.22
C GLY A 253 -9.10 21.22 -3.54
N GLN A 254 -8.23 20.63 -4.35
CA GLN A 254 -8.03 19.18 -4.40
C GLN A 254 -7.21 18.72 -3.17
N ARG A 255 -7.77 17.89 -2.28
CA ARG A 255 -7.05 17.32 -1.13
C ARG A 255 -6.21 16.12 -1.58
N GLN A 256 -4.88 16.23 -1.52
CA GLN A 256 -3.92 15.17 -1.85
C GLN A 256 -3.88 14.10 -0.75
N GLN A 257 -3.81 12.81 -1.13
CA GLN A 257 -3.60 11.71 -0.17
C GLN A 257 -2.15 11.73 0.33
N PRO A 258 -1.87 11.24 1.55
CA PRO A 258 -0.50 11.12 2.07
C PRO A 258 0.43 10.32 1.15
N GLY A 259 -0.10 9.31 0.44
CA GLY A 259 0.64 8.53 -0.55
C GLY A 259 1.00 9.32 -1.82
N ASP A 260 0.10 10.19 -2.29
CA ASP A 260 0.35 11.06 -3.45
C ASP A 260 1.44 12.09 -3.14
N PHE A 261 1.47 12.59 -1.90
CA PHE A 261 2.52 13.47 -1.42
C PHE A 261 3.88 12.77 -1.40
N ILE A 262 3.95 11.55 -0.85
CA ILE A 262 5.20 10.77 -0.80
C ILE A 262 5.71 10.49 -2.22
N ASN A 263 4.82 10.08 -3.13
CA ASN A 263 5.17 9.81 -4.52
C ASN A 263 5.61 11.09 -5.26
N ALA A 264 4.92 12.21 -5.05
CA ALA A 264 5.29 13.50 -5.64
C ALA A 264 6.64 14.01 -5.13
N MET A 265 6.91 13.89 -3.82
CA MET A 265 8.20 14.27 -3.23
C MET A 265 9.34 13.36 -3.69
N THR A 266 9.08 12.06 -3.87
CA THR A 266 10.05 11.10 -4.39
C THR A 266 10.39 11.40 -5.86
N ALA A 267 9.38 11.62 -6.70
CA ALA A 267 9.58 11.97 -8.10
C ALA A 267 10.32 13.31 -8.27
N LEU A 268 10.01 14.31 -7.43
CA LEU A 268 10.72 15.59 -7.43
C LEU A 268 12.20 15.42 -7.07
N HIS A 269 12.50 14.55 -6.11
CA HIS A 269 13.87 14.23 -5.72
C HIS A 269 14.63 13.47 -6.81
N GLU A 270 13.99 12.48 -7.45
CA GLU A 270 14.56 11.75 -8.59
C GLU A 270 14.86 12.68 -9.79
N GLN A 271 13.97 13.64 -10.08
CA GLN A 271 14.22 14.62 -11.13
C GLN A 271 15.41 15.55 -10.83
N ASN A 272 15.63 15.91 -9.55
CA ASN A 272 16.82 16.67 -9.14
C ASN A 272 18.11 15.85 -9.34
N GLN A 273 18.12 14.58 -8.92
CA GLN A 273 19.29 13.71 -9.08
C GLN A 273 19.66 13.48 -10.55
N LEU A 274 18.68 13.51 -11.44
CA LEU A 274 18.90 13.41 -12.89
C LEU A 274 19.35 14.74 -13.54
N GLY A 275 19.46 15.83 -12.78
CA GLY A 275 19.82 17.16 -13.28
C GLY A 275 18.72 17.83 -14.10
N ASN A 276 17.48 17.33 -14.02
CA ASN A 276 16.34 17.85 -14.78
C ASN A 276 15.65 19.05 -14.08
N LEU A 277 15.97 19.27 -12.81
CA LEU A 277 15.49 20.40 -12.01
C LEU A 277 16.66 20.99 -11.24
N THR A 278 16.66 22.30 -11.01
CA THR A 278 17.63 22.95 -10.14
C THR A 278 17.22 22.84 -8.67
N ASP A 279 18.17 22.97 -7.74
CA ASP A 279 17.89 22.97 -6.30
C ASP A 279 16.87 24.06 -5.90
N GLU A 280 16.85 25.19 -6.61
CA GLU A 280 15.92 26.29 -6.40
C GLU A 280 14.49 25.94 -6.84
N GLU A 281 14.34 25.23 -7.96
CA GLU A 281 13.04 24.74 -8.46
C GLU A 281 12.46 23.66 -7.54
N VAL A 282 13.32 22.78 -7.01
CA VAL A 282 12.93 21.75 -6.03
C VAL A 282 12.47 22.41 -4.74
N ALA A 283 13.19 23.42 -4.24
CA ALA A 283 12.81 24.16 -3.04
C ALA A 283 11.47 24.90 -3.22
N ALA A 284 11.26 25.55 -4.38
CA ALA A 284 10.02 26.25 -4.70
C ALA A 284 8.82 25.30 -4.75
N ARG A 285 8.93 24.18 -5.47
CA ARG A 285 7.85 23.17 -5.54
C ARG A 285 7.58 22.54 -4.18
N LYS A 286 8.61 22.20 -3.39
CA LYS A 286 8.44 21.68 -2.02
C LYS A 286 7.67 22.68 -1.15
N SER A 287 7.97 23.97 -1.26
CA SER A 287 7.25 25.03 -0.52
C SER A 287 5.78 25.16 -0.94
N GLU A 288 5.48 25.02 -2.24
CA GLU A 288 4.11 25.08 -2.77
C GLU A 288 3.25 23.90 -2.27
N TYR A 289 3.80 22.68 -2.29
CA TYR A 289 3.13 21.50 -1.75
C TYR A 289 2.83 21.65 -0.25
N LEU A 290 3.78 22.19 0.53
CA LEU A 290 3.59 22.43 1.96
C LEU A 290 2.57 23.53 2.27
N ALA A 291 2.53 24.60 1.47
CA ALA A 291 1.52 25.65 1.59
C ALA A 291 0.11 25.11 1.34
N THR A 292 -0.03 24.22 0.35
CA THR A 292 -1.31 23.57 0.01
C THR A 292 -1.83 22.69 1.15
N ILE A 293 -0.95 21.98 1.86
CA ILE A 293 -1.31 21.17 3.02
C ILE A 293 -1.78 22.08 4.17
N ARG A 294 -1.04 23.15 4.48
CA ARG A 294 -1.37 24.08 5.56
C ARG A 294 -2.72 24.79 5.37
N ALA A 295 -3.06 25.14 4.13
CA ALA A 295 -4.35 25.74 3.79
C ALA A 295 -5.53 24.77 4.00
N SER A 296 -5.29 23.46 3.93
CA SER A 296 -6.33 22.42 4.08
C SER A 296 -6.66 22.06 5.54
N SER A 297 -5.91 22.60 6.51
CA SER A 297 -6.02 22.31 7.95
C SER A 297 -6.74 23.39 8.78
N GLN A 298 -7.22 24.48 8.18
CA GLN A 298 -7.89 25.58 8.90
C GLN A 298 -9.36 25.74 8.43
N ILE A 299 -10.31 25.03 9.05
CA ILE A 299 -11.75 25.31 8.92
C ILE A 299 -12.38 25.32 10.35
N PRO A 300 -13.11 26.38 10.78
CA PRO A 300 -13.68 26.44 12.12
C PRO A 300 -14.95 25.60 12.29
N SER A 301 -15.09 24.99 13.47
CA SER A 301 -16.22 24.15 13.91
C SER A 301 -17.46 24.95 14.30
N LEU A 302 -18.64 24.59 13.78
CA LEU A 302 -19.95 25.02 14.28
C LEU A 302 -20.92 23.83 14.21
N PHE A 303 -21.31 23.28 15.36
CA PHE A 303 -22.45 22.36 15.48
C PHE A 303 -23.26 22.61 16.75
N SER A 304 -24.59 22.62 16.59
CA SER A 304 -25.52 22.28 17.67
C SER A 304 -26.85 21.72 17.14
N THR A 305 -27.16 20.50 17.60
CA THR A 305 -28.48 19.93 17.99
C THR A 305 -29.46 19.30 16.96
N ILE A 306 -29.85 18.04 17.27
CA ILE A 306 -31.20 17.35 17.28
C ILE A 306 -31.30 16.05 16.42
N GLY A 307 -31.70 14.92 17.04
CA GLY A 307 -32.54 13.90 16.37
C GLY A 307 -32.38 12.38 16.65
N SER A 308 -32.82 11.92 17.84
CA SER A 308 -33.36 10.60 18.31
C SER A 308 -33.04 9.19 17.71
N PRO A 309 -33.07 8.10 18.53
CA PRO A 309 -32.53 6.77 18.21
C PRO A 309 -33.57 5.62 18.02
N LEU A 310 -33.15 4.51 17.40
CA LEU A 310 -33.85 3.20 17.38
C LEU A 310 -32.99 2.11 18.08
N PRO A 311 -33.60 1.04 18.65
CA PRO A 311 -33.01 0.25 19.71
C PRO A 311 -32.38 -1.05 19.18
N TRP A 312 -31.05 -1.09 19.17
CA TRP A 312 -30.29 -2.31 19.43
C TRP A 312 -29.40 -2.01 20.63
N PRO A 313 -29.04 -2.97 21.49
CA PRO A 313 -28.06 -2.69 22.53
C PRO A 313 -26.75 -2.38 21.82
N ALA A 314 -26.50 -1.09 21.61
CA ALA A 314 -25.25 -0.56 21.09
C ALA A 314 -24.19 -0.92 22.12
N ARG A 315 -23.60 -2.11 21.98
CA ARG A 315 -22.40 -2.45 22.75
C ARG A 315 -21.33 -1.50 22.25
N ALA A 316 -20.85 -0.66 23.16
CA ALA A 316 -19.79 0.27 22.84
C ALA A 316 -18.61 -0.52 22.26
N PRO A 317 -18.06 -0.10 21.10
CA PRO A 317 -16.89 -0.73 20.55
C PRO A 317 -15.74 -0.68 21.58
N PRO A 318 -14.78 -1.62 21.51
CA PRO A 318 -13.62 -1.59 22.40
C PRO A 318 -12.94 -0.23 22.34
N SER A 319 -12.52 0.29 23.49
CA SER A 319 -11.84 1.57 23.55
C SER A 319 -10.49 1.51 22.82
N ARG A 320 -9.95 2.66 22.42
CA ARG A 320 -8.61 2.75 21.82
C ARG A 320 -7.55 2.12 22.75
N THR A 321 -7.69 2.32 24.05
CA THR A 321 -6.81 1.74 25.09
C THR A 321 -6.90 0.22 25.13
N ASP A 322 -8.06 -0.37 24.84
CA ASP A 322 -8.21 -1.84 24.76
C ASP A 322 -7.48 -2.42 23.56
N ARG A 323 -7.50 -1.70 22.43
CA ARG A 323 -6.88 -2.13 21.17
C ARG A 323 -5.38 -1.89 21.12
N LEU A 324 -4.90 -0.76 21.65
CA LEU A 324 -3.52 -0.31 21.48
C LEU A 324 -2.68 -0.31 22.77
N GLY A 325 -3.32 -0.40 23.95
CA GLY A 325 -2.65 -0.22 25.24
C GLY A 325 -2.44 1.26 25.60
N SER A 326 -1.78 1.51 26.73
CA SER A 326 -1.57 2.85 27.31
C SER A 326 -0.30 3.57 26.83
N GLY A 327 0.45 3.00 25.88
CA GLY A 327 1.69 3.61 25.38
C GLY A 327 2.51 2.69 24.47
N PRO A 328 3.63 3.18 23.91
CA PRO A 328 4.47 2.41 23.02
C PRO A 328 5.17 1.26 23.76
N TRP A 329 5.36 0.16 23.03
CA TRP A 329 6.20 -0.96 23.43
C TRP A 329 7.65 -0.74 22.98
N PRO A 330 8.65 -1.28 23.69
CA PRO A 330 10.04 -1.26 23.21
C PRO A 330 10.15 -1.85 21.80
N THR A 331 11.02 -1.29 20.96
CA THR A 331 11.09 -1.68 19.53
C THR A 331 11.51 -3.13 19.29
N THR A 332 12.03 -3.80 20.31
CA THR A 332 12.44 -5.21 20.28
C THR A 332 11.37 -6.17 20.81
N ALA A 333 10.21 -5.66 21.24
CA ALA A 333 9.17 -6.45 21.88
C ALA A 333 7.91 -6.54 21.02
N THR A 334 7.28 -7.71 21.02
CA THR A 334 5.95 -7.90 20.44
C THR A 334 4.90 -7.20 21.32
N PRO A 335 4.08 -6.29 20.79
CA PRO A 335 3.04 -5.63 21.58
C PRO A 335 2.02 -6.60 22.16
N CYS A 336 1.76 -6.53 23.47
CA CYS A 336 0.74 -7.33 24.14
C CYS A 336 -0.38 -6.45 24.69
N THR A 337 -1.27 -6.00 23.79
CA THR A 337 -2.42 -5.15 24.14
C THR A 337 -3.44 -5.91 25.00
N PRO A 338 -4.32 -5.21 25.77
CA PRO A 338 -5.30 -5.86 26.64
C PRO A 338 -6.15 -6.92 25.91
N ILE A 339 -6.56 -6.61 24.68
CA ILE A 339 -7.33 -7.52 23.82
C ILE A 339 -6.52 -8.75 23.39
N THR A 340 -5.24 -8.58 23.03
CA THR A 340 -4.38 -9.74 22.66
C THR A 340 -4.10 -10.66 23.84
N LEU A 341 -3.97 -10.10 25.06
CA LEU A 341 -3.84 -10.89 26.28
C LEU A 341 -5.12 -11.68 26.58
N PHE A 342 -6.29 -11.07 26.39
CA PHE A 342 -7.56 -11.77 26.51
C PHE A 342 -7.67 -12.90 25.48
N ALA A 343 -7.41 -12.61 24.20
CA ALA A 343 -7.45 -13.60 23.12
C ALA A 343 -6.57 -14.82 23.42
N GLY A 344 -5.33 -14.58 23.86
CA GLY A 344 -4.39 -15.63 24.26
C GLY A 344 -4.85 -16.43 25.48
N SER A 345 -5.44 -15.78 26.48
CA SER A 345 -5.93 -16.45 27.69
C SER A 345 -7.20 -17.27 27.47
N ALA A 346 -8.05 -16.83 26.54
CA ALA A 346 -9.32 -17.47 26.23
C ALA A 346 -9.20 -18.51 25.10
N GLY A 347 -8.07 -18.54 24.38
CA GLY A 347 -7.87 -19.44 23.23
C GLY A 347 -8.75 -19.09 22.03
N ILE A 348 -9.11 -17.81 21.87
CA ILE A 348 -10.08 -17.33 20.87
C ILE A 348 -9.34 -16.75 19.65
N SER A 349 -9.81 -17.07 18.44
CA SER A 349 -9.26 -16.57 17.17
C SER A 349 -9.69 -15.14 16.85
N SER A 350 -8.92 -14.40 16.04
CA SER A 350 -9.04 -12.93 15.83
C SER A 350 -10.44 -12.40 15.49
N CYS A 351 -11.31 -13.19 14.85
CA CYS A 351 -12.66 -12.77 14.46
C CYS A 351 -13.67 -12.79 15.62
N GLU A 352 -13.42 -13.59 16.67
CA GLU A 352 -14.31 -13.73 17.84
C GLU A 352 -13.82 -12.92 19.06
N VAL A 353 -12.64 -12.33 18.95
CA VAL A 353 -12.00 -11.58 20.03
C VAL A 353 -12.79 -10.33 20.40
N GLU A 354 -13.29 -9.55 19.43
CA GLU A 354 -14.00 -8.30 19.74
C GLU A 354 -15.38 -8.52 20.40
N PRO A 355 -16.22 -9.48 19.93
CA PRO A 355 -17.45 -9.84 20.63
C PRO A 355 -17.19 -10.38 22.03
N GLY A 356 -16.18 -11.25 22.19
CA GLY A 356 -15.79 -11.82 23.49
C GLY A 356 -15.29 -10.76 24.46
N TRP A 357 -14.43 -9.86 23.99
CA TRP A 357 -13.93 -8.72 24.77
C TRP A 357 -15.07 -7.81 25.20
N SER A 358 -15.95 -7.44 24.27
CA SER A 358 -17.08 -6.53 24.54
C SER A 358 -18.04 -7.09 25.59
N ALA A 359 -18.15 -8.42 25.70
CA ALA A 359 -18.99 -9.12 26.67
C ALA A 359 -18.36 -9.20 28.09
N LEU A 360 -17.07 -8.91 28.26
CA LEU A 360 -16.44 -8.94 29.58
C LEU A 360 -16.96 -7.79 30.47
N PRO A 361 -17.17 -8.06 31.78
CA PRO A 361 -17.38 -7.01 32.77
C PRO A 361 -16.21 -6.01 32.78
N GLU A 362 -16.50 -4.74 33.04
CA GLU A 362 -15.50 -3.68 33.03
C GLU A 362 -14.36 -3.94 34.03
N GLU A 363 -14.65 -4.58 35.16
CA GLU A 363 -13.66 -5.03 36.14
C GLU A 363 -12.64 -6.01 35.55
N GLN A 364 -13.09 -6.93 34.69
CA GLN A 364 -12.22 -7.88 34.01
C GLN A 364 -11.39 -7.19 32.91
N LYS A 365 -12.00 -6.27 32.15
CA LYS A 365 -11.27 -5.44 31.18
C LYS A 365 -10.18 -4.61 31.88
N ALA A 366 -10.49 -4.00 33.02
CA ALA A 366 -9.53 -3.26 33.84
C ALA A 366 -8.37 -4.13 34.34
N ALA A 367 -8.63 -5.39 34.69
CA ALA A 367 -7.58 -6.34 35.05
C ALA A 367 -6.63 -6.64 33.86
N TYR A 368 -7.16 -6.83 32.65
CA TYR A 368 -6.34 -7.01 31.44
C TYR A 368 -5.56 -5.74 31.07
N ARG A 369 -6.15 -4.54 31.23
CA ARG A 369 -5.43 -3.27 31.04
C ARG A 369 -4.26 -3.14 32.01
N THR A 370 -4.51 -3.42 33.30
CA THR A 370 -3.47 -3.39 34.34
C THR A 370 -2.35 -4.38 34.00
N ARG A 371 -2.70 -5.60 33.60
CA ARG A 371 -1.73 -6.64 33.24
C ARG A 371 -0.89 -6.28 32.00
N SER A 372 -1.52 -5.72 30.97
CA SER A 372 -0.83 -5.22 29.76
C SER A 372 0.16 -4.11 30.12
N GLU A 373 -0.25 -3.17 30.97
CA GLU A 373 0.59 -2.06 31.41
C GLU A 373 1.76 -2.51 32.30
N THR A 374 1.54 -3.43 33.23
CA THR A 374 2.62 -4.03 34.02
C THR A 374 3.63 -4.73 33.12
N LEU A 375 3.17 -5.55 32.16
CA LEU A 375 4.06 -6.25 31.22
C LEU A 375 4.86 -5.25 30.37
N ARG A 376 4.21 -4.17 29.90
CA ARG A 376 4.87 -3.11 29.13
C ARG A 376 5.99 -2.44 29.94
N ARG A 377 5.75 -2.11 31.21
CA ARG A 377 6.75 -1.52 32.11
C ARG A 377 7.89 -2.48 32.41
N ASP A 378 7.59 -3.75 32.66
CA ASP A 378 8.60 -4.77 32.93
C ASP A 378 9.52 -4.97 31.73
N ILE A 379 8.98 -5.01 30.51
CA ILE A 379 9.79 -5.13 29.29
C ILE A 379 10.61 -3.85 29.04
N TRP A 380 10.07 -2.67 29.32
CA TRP A 380 10.85 -1.43 29.28
C TRP A 380 12.01 -1.44 30.27
N ALA A 381 11.77 -1.83 31.52
CA ALA A 381 12.81 -1.96 32.52
C ALA A 381 13.90 -2.97 32.10
N GLN A 382 13.51 -4.09 31.46
CA GLN A 382 14.47 -5.05 30.90
C GLN A 382 15.26 -4.46 29.72
N HIS A 383 14.60 -3.72 28.83
CA HIS A 383 15.24 -3.07 27.70
C HIS A 383 16.25 -1.99 28.15
N GLU A 384 15.95 -1.27 29.22
CA GLU A 384 16.87 -0.28 29.82
C GLU A 384 18.00 -0.91 30.62
N ALA A 385 17.74 -2.04 31.29
CA ALA A 385 18.74 -2.77 32.09
C ALA A 385 19.67 -3.63 31.22
N ALA A 386 19.27 -3.96 29.98
CA ALA A 386 20.14 -4.66 29.05
C ALA A 386 21.38 -3.79 28.78
N PRO A 387 22.60 -4.26 29.08
CA PRO A 387 23.79 -3.51 28.76
C PRO A 387 23.77 -3.24 27.26
N ALA A 388 24.10 -2.01 26.86
CA ALA A 388 24.27 -1.65 25.47
C ALA A 388 25.44 -2.46 24.89
N GLU A 389 25.18 -3.71 24.53
CA GLU A 389 26.04 -4.51 23.68
C GLU A 389 26.10 -3.77 22.36
N ARG A 390 27.12 -2.92 22.24
CA ARG A 390 27.60 -2.48 20.93
C ARG A 390 27.82 -3.75 20.13
N PRO A 391 27.09 -3.95 19.02
CA PRO A 391 27.33 -5.10 18.19
C PRO A 391 28.79 -5.06 17.76
N ALA A 392 29.56 -6.07 18.14
CA ALA A 392 30.86 -6.29 17.53
C ALA A 392 30.65 -6.39 16.00
N PRO A 393 31.52 -5.82 15.16
CA PRO A 393 31.27 -5.61 13.74
C PRO A 393 31.19 -6.89 12.88
N TYR A 394 31.13 -8.08 13.48
CA TYR A 394 31.12 -9.35 12.76
C TYR A 394 30.23 -10.40 13.44
N ALA A 395 28.91 -10.23 13.34
CA ALA A 395 27.97 -11.34 13.55
C ALA A 395 26.71 -11.13 12.70
N THR A 396 26.70 -11.75 11.52
CA THR A 396 25.55 -11.86 10.64
C THR A 396 24.73 -13.08 11.03
N LEU A 397 23.42 -12.90 11.21
CA LEU A 397 22.29 -13.72 10.71
C LEU A 397 21.06 -13.40 11.55
N TYR A 398 20.27 -12.41 11.13
CA TYR A 398 18.82 -12.16 11.34
C TYR A 398 18.56 -10.64 11.18
N PRO A 399 17.64 -10.19 10.29
CA PRO A 399 17.29 -8.78 10.21
C PRO A 399 16.33 -8.38 11.34
N PRO A 400 16.39 -7.12 11.83
CA PRO A 400 15.60 -6.66 12.96
C PRO A 400 14.13 -6.40 12.59
N GLN A 401 13.25 -6.62 13.57
CA GLN A 401 11.78 -6.62 13.55
C GLN A 401 11.08 -5.33 13.05
N ARG A 402 11.82 -4.24 12.76
CA ARG A 402 11.26 -2.92 12.40
C ARG A 402 10.49 -2.87 11.07
N GLN A 403 10.70 -3.82 10.16
CA GLN A 403 10.10 -3.77 8.82
C GLN A 403 8.71 -4.43 8.70
N GLN A 404 8.28 -5.20 9.70
CA GLN A 404 6.97 -5.87 9.69
C GLN A 404 5.80 -4.90 9.96
N SER A 405 6.04 -3.78 10.63
CA SER A 405 4.99 -2.83 11.05
C SER A 405 4.44 -1.97 9.90
N ALA A 406 5.24 -1.69 8.86
CA ALA A 406 4.81 -0.86 7.72
C ALA A 406 3.88 -1.62 6.75
N SER A 407 4.12 -2.91 6.57
CA SER A 407 3.34 -3.79 5.68
C SER A 407 1.92 -4.01 6.21
N SER A 408 1.77 -4.07 7.53
CA SER A 408 0.46 -4.28 8.19
C SER A 408 -0.46 -3.04 8.12
N LEU A 409 0.08 -1.84 7.94
CA LEU A 409 -0.69 -0.60 7.82
C LEU A 409 -1.16 -0.35 6.36
N ALA A 410 -0.38 -0.76 5.37
CA ALA A 410 -0.73 -0.64 3.96
C ALA A 410 -1.89 -1.59 3.56
N GLY A 411 -1.92 -2.82 4.11
CA GLY A 411 -2.98 -3.80 3.83
C GLY A 411 -4.37 -3.41 4.37
N LEU A 412 -4.44 -2.60 5.44
CA LEU A 412 -5.71 -2.17 6.02
C LEU A 412 -6.38 -1.03 5.23
N ALA A 413 -5.62 -0.22 4.49
CA ALA A 413 -6.17 0.86 3.66
C ALA A 413 -6.87 0.36 2.38
N SER A 414 -6.64 -0.90 2.00
CA SER A 414 -7.17 -1.51 0.78
C SER A 414 -8.51 -2.25 1.00
N HIS A 415 -8.96 -2.43 2.24
CA HIS A 415 -10.18 -3.15 2.57
C HIS A 415 -11.36 -2.20 2.80
N GLY A 416 -12.04 -1.85 1.70
CA GLY A 416 -13.23 -1.00 1.70
C GLY A 416 -14.47 -1.69 2.28
N GLU A 417 -14.57 -1.73 3.60
CA GLU A 417 -15.85 -2.01 4.28
C GLU A 417 -16.78 -0.78 4.19
N ARG A 418 -17.97 -0.96 3.62
CA ARG A 418 -19.02 0.07 3.51
C ARG A 418 -19.72 0.25 4.86
N LEU A 419 -19.65 1.45 5.43
CA LEU A 419 -20.47 1.85 6.57
C LEU A 419 -21.81 2.47 6.08
N PRO A 420 -22.96 2.07 6.64
CA PRO A 420 -24.25 2.72 6.35
C PRO A 420 -24.23 4.19 6.79
N GLY A 421 -24.67 5.10 5.92
CA GLY A 421 -24.83 6.53 6.23
C GLY A 421 -23.64 7.43 5.89
N VAL A 422 -22.55 6.89 5.33
CA VAL A 422 -21.44 7.71 4.81
C VAL A 422 -21.61 7.88 3.30
N PRO A 423 -21.82 9.11 2.78
CA PRO A 423 -21.90 9.32 1.34
C PRO A 423 -20.60 8.87 0.67
N VAL A 424 -20.72 8.11 -0.41
CA VAL A 424 -19.57 7.60 -1.17
C VAL A 424 -18.90 8.79 -1.88
N ARG A 425 -17.60 8.96 -1.69
CA ARG A 425 -16.85 10.02 -2.37
C ARG A 425 -16.91 9.75 -3.89
N PRO A 426 -17.28 10.74 -4.71
CA PRO A 426 -17.32 10.55 -6.15
C PRO A 426 -15.92 10.22 -6.68
N GLY A 427 -15.81 9.12 -7.41
CA GLY A 427 -14.59 8.76 -8.12
C GLY A 427 -14.26 9.78 -9.21
N ILE A 428 -13.01 9.79 -9.68
CA ILE A 428 -12.59 10.67 -10.78
C ILE A 428 -13.24 10.18 -12.07
N ILE A 429 -14.13 10.98 -12.64
CA ILE A 429 -14.71 10.75 -13.97
C ILE A 429 -13.72 11.30 -14.99
N THR A 430 -13.21 10.46 -15.90
CA THR A 430 -12.29 10.90 -16.96
C THR A 430 -13.02 11.04 -18.30
N GLY A 431 -12.45 11.75 -19.26
CA GLY A 431 -13.01 11.83 -20.62
C GLY A 431 -13.21 10.45 -21.25
N LEU A 432 -12.25 9.55 -21.02
CA LEU A 432 -12.33 8.14 -21.42
C LEU A 432 -13.52 7.40 -20.79
N SER A 433 -13.80 7.67 -19.50
CA SER A 433 -14.95 7.09 -18.80
C SER A 433 -16.27 7.57 -19.41
N VAL A 434 -16.38 8.87 -19.72
CA VAL A 434 -17.59 9.44 -20.35
C VAL A 434 -17.79 8.87 -21.76
N PHE A 435 -16.72 8.79 -22.55
CA PHE A 435 -16.76 8.19 -23.89
C PHE A 435 -17.20 6.72 -23.84
N ARG A 436 -16.65 5.93 -22.92
CA ARG A 436 -17.06 4.53 -22.72
C ARG A 436 -18.56 4.42 -22.44
N ASP A 437 -19.04 5.18 -21.47
CA ASP A 437 -20.40 5.07 -20.97
C ASP A 437 -21.42 5.48 -22.05
N GLU A 438 -21.06 6.43 -22.93
CA GLU A 438 -21.89 6.85 -24.06
C GLU A 438 -21.88 5.89 -25.24
N GLN A 439 -20.71 5.34 -25.58
CA GLN A 439 -20.61 4.41 -26.71
C GLN A 439 -21.14 3.02 -26.38
N ASN A 440 -21.25 2.68 -25.08
CA ASN A 440 -21.67 1.36 -24.59
C ASN A 440 -20.83 0.21 -25.20
N ILE A 441 -19.50 0.39 -25.19
CA ILE A 441 -18.53 -0.53 -25.79
C ILE A 441 -17.67 -1.17 -24.69
N GLU A 442 -17.26 -2.43 -24.89
CA GLU A 442 -16.33 -3.14 -24.02
C GLU A 442 -14.98 -2.41 -23.85
N TRP A 443 -14.43 -2.43 -22.62
CA TRP A 443 -13.23 -1.69 -22.21
C TRP A 443 -12.03 -1.82 -23.14
N GLN A 444 -11.81 -2.99 -23.72
CA GLN A 444 -10.66 -3.23 -24.61
C GLN A 444 -10.77 -2.53 -25.98
N LYS A 445 -11.99 -2.29 -26.46
CA LYS A 445 -12.23 -1.56 -27.71
C LYS A 445 -12.27 -0.05 -27.46
N VAL A 446 -12.64 0.36 -26.25
CA VAL A 446 -12.71 1.76 -25.81
C VAL A 446 -11.36 2.44 -25.94
N LEU A 447 -10.25 1.85 -25.48
CA LEU A 447 -8.93 2.46 -25.61
C LEU A 447 -8.48 2.66 -27.06
N ARG A 448 -8.65 1.64 -27.91
CA ARG A 448 -8.30 1.72 -29.33
C ARG A 448 -9.12 2.74 -30.10
N GLN A 449 -10.42 2.82 -29.80
CA GLN A 449 -11.29 3.82 -30.43
C GLN A 449 -11.02 5.23 -29.89
N TRP A 450 -10.76 5.36 -28.58
CA TRP A 450 -10.38 6.62 -27.96
C TRP A 450 -9.08 7.18 -28.55
N GLU A 451 -8.05 6.35 -28.73
CA GLU A 451 -6.80 6.77 -29.38
C GLU A 451 -6.98 7.15 -30.86
N ALA A 452 -7.95 6.54 -31.54
CA ALA A 452 -8.29 6.86 -32.92
C ALA A 452 -9.15 8.12 -33.09
N LEU A 453 -9.69 8.68 -31.99
CA LEU A 453 -10.47 9.92 -32.05
C LEU A 453 -9.57 11.12 -32.36
N PRO A 454 -10.03 12.04 -33.23
CA PRO A 454 -9.43 13.36 -33.35
C PRO A 454 -9.31 14.05 -31.99
N GLU A 455 -8.24 14.81 -31.80
CA GLU A 455 -7.98 15.53 -30.55
C GLU A 455 -9.15 16.43 -30.12
N GLU A 456 -9.82 17.09 -31.08
CA GLU A 456 -10.98 17.95 -30.84
C GLU A 456 -12.17 17.19 -30.22
N GLU A 457 -12.38 15.93 -30.62
CA GLU A 457 -13.43 15.08 -30.06
C GLU A 457 -13.05 14.59 -28.66
N ARG A 458 -11.78 14.22 -28.43
CA ARG A 458 -11.28 13.87 -27.09
C ARG A 458 -11.43 15.03 -26.10
N GLN A 459 -11.12 16.26 -26.52
CA GLN A 459 -11.31 17.46 -25.70
C GLN A 459 -12.77 17.70 -25.34
N THR A 460 -13.71 17.37 -26.24
CA THR A 460 -15.16 17.45 -25.96
C THR A 460 -15.57 16.49 -24.83
N TYR A 461 -15.05 15.26 -24.84
CA TYR A 461 -15.30 14.29 -23.76
C TYR A 461 -14.62 14.67 -22.44
N GLU A 462 -13.41 15.23 -22.49
CA GLU A 462 -12.73 15.75 -21.30
C GLU A 462 -13.47 16.93 -20.67
N ALA A 463 -13.96 17.88 -21.47
CA ALA A 463 -14.78 18.99 -20.98
C ALA A 463 -16.05 18.48 -20.27
N ARG A 464 -16.71 17.46 -20.82
CA ARG A 464 -17.87 16.82 -20.20
C ARG A 464 -17.53 16.10 -18.90
N ALA A 465 -16.38 15.43 -18.83
CA ALA A 465 -15.90 14.79 -17.62
C ALA A 465 -15.61 15.81 -16.51
N VAL A 466 -15.08 16.99 -16.86
CA VAL A 466 -14.90 18.11 -15.92
C VAL A 466 -16.24 18.58 -15.37
N THR A 467 -17.26 18.79 -16.22
CA THR A 467 -18.61 19.16 -15.78
C THR A 467 -19.23 18.09 -14.88
N ALA A 468 -19.10 16.81 -15.23
CA ALA A 468 -19.63 15.70 -14.44
C ALA A 468 -18.95 15.59 -13.07
N ASN A 469 -17.63 15.76 -13.00
CA ASN A 469 -16.88 15.81 -11.74
C ASN A 469 -17.33 16.97 -10.86
N ALA A 470 -17.57 18.16 -11.45
CA ALA A 470 -18.06 19.32 -10.72
C ALA A 470 -19.45 19.07 -10.13
N ALA A 471 -20.36 18.47 -10.91
CA ALA A 471 -21.70 18.11 -10.45
C ALA A 471 -21.67 17.03 -9.35
N ALA A 472 -20.85 15.99 -9.50
CA ALA A 472 -20.72 14.94 -8.52
C ALA A 472 -20.14 15.45 -7.18
N ARG A 473 -19.20 16.41 -7.24
CA ARG A 473 -18.68 17.10 -6.05
C ARG A 473 -19.75 17.96 -5.39
N ALA A 474 -20.49 18.76 -6.16
CA ALA A 474 -21.59 19.57 -5.62
C ALA A 474 -22.64 18.71 -4.92
N ALA A 475 -23.07 17.59 -5.52
CA ALA A 475 -24.02 16.66 -4.93
C ALA A 475 -23.47 15.99 -3.66
N PHE A 476 -22.18 15.66 -3.64
CA PHE A 476 -21.51 15.10 -2.46
C PHE A 476 -21.45 16.12 -1.31
N ASP A 477 -21.17 17.38 -1.63
CA ASP A 477 -21.11 18.47 -0.65
C ASP A 477 -22.51 18.81 -0.12
N GLU A 478 -23.55 18.81 -0.96
CA GLU A 478 -24.96 18.95 -0.52
C GLU A 478 -25.40 17.80 0.39
N GLY A 479 -25.02 16.56 0.05
CA GLY A 479 -25.28 15.37 0.86
C GLY A 479 -24.52 15.31 2.19
N ARG A 480 -23.58 16.24 2.42
CA ARG A 480 -22.89 16.44 3.72
C ARG A 480 -23.57 17.48 4.60
N VAL A 481 -24.43 18.32 4.03
CA VAL A 481 -25.15 19.40 4.73
C VAL A 481 -26.53 18.94 5.22
N SER A 482 -27.05 17.82 4.69
CA SER A 482 -28.27 17.14 5.14
C SER A 482 -27.95 16.08 6.19
#